data_AF-A0A7S3JQF8-F1
#
_entry.id   AF-A0A7S3JQF8-F1
#
_cell.length_a   1.000
_cell.length_b   1.000
_cell.length_c   1.000
_cell.angle_alpha   90.00
_cell.angle_beta   90.00
_cell.angle_gamma   90.00
#
_symmetry.space_group_name_H-M   'P 1'
#
loop_
_entity.id
_entity.type
_entity.pdbx_description
1 polymer ?
#
loop_
_entity_poly.entity_id
_entity_poly.type
_entity_poly.pdbx_seq_one_letter_code
_entity_poly.pdbx_strand_id
1 'polypeptide(L)'
;CIHTVFTEIPLPPTELGIQNASGISGLLALLLENNTDRLHLLRLASTDLRIFASQAQHMLDTIQGSTQPFSSNELIECLIVLLPRILDVNAISKLLKRNLSDEEYHKLSFKLGSALFIYTGAIIGNHSLDLRQISHRAALCRLVQFDAIFQSQQRIAFGEENGGGANHFEHLLVYRGGDHSEVYRGGTSQFGDYSGFRNCTLNGRPITAGRIEEFCASFGDAGLDTHPHIVGKGRALLKLDYAGVIRAPLSATPVSDIKLGVLLHKCGLSFSAKYVRQRPSLAEVLPNILYEHRIKEEKAKRRL
;
A
#
# COMPACT_ATOMS: atom_id res chain seq x y z
N CYS A 1 -26.72 16.50 17.54
CA CYS A 1 -25.65 15.58 17.11
C CYS A 1 -26.24 14.20 16.89
N ILE A 2 -26.18 13.68 15.67
CA ILE A 2 -26.48 12.27 15.41
C ILE A 2 -25.24 11.50 15.88
N HIS A 3 -25.32 10.84 17.04
CA HIS A 3 -24.29 9.90 17.46
C HIS A 3 -24.38 8.70 16.51
N THR A 4 -23.55 8.68 15.47
CA THR A 4 -23.37 7.47 14.66
C THR A 4 -22.79 6.39 15.56
N VAL A 5 -23.63 5.42 15.93
CA VAL A 5 -23.23 4.26 16.71
C VAL A 5 -22.17 3.50 15.90
N PHE A 6 -20.96 3.36 16.45
CA PHE A 6 -19.96 2.46 15.86
C PHE A 6 -20.45 1.02 16.08
N THR A 7 -21.20 0.52 15.11
CA THR A 7 -21.68 -0.86 15.10
C THR A 7 -20.62 -1.69 14.38
N GLU A 8 -19.79 -2.34 15.18
CA GLU A 8 -18.91 -3.40 14.71
C GLU A 8 -19.59 -4.74 14.97
N ILE A 9 -19.49 -5.65 14.00
CA ILE A 9 -19.89 -7.04 14.21
C ILE A 9 -18.81 -7.62 15.13
N PRO A 10 -19.14 -8.09 16.35
CA PRO A 10 -18.14 -8.64 17.25
C PRO A 10 -17.45 -9.81 16.55
N LEU A 11 -16.16 -9.65 16.29
CA LEU A 11 -15.32 -10.75 15.86
C LEU A 11 -15.08 -11.66 17.07
N PRO A 12 -14.95 -12.99 16.87
CA PRO A 12 -14.56 -13.87 17.95
C PRO A 12 -13.23 -13.38 18.55
N PRO A 13 -13.06 -13.44 19.88
CA PRO A 13 -11.85 -12.97 20.53
C PRO A 13 -10.65 -13.73 19.96
N THR A 14 -9.75 -13.00 19.31
CA THR A 14 -8.49 -13.55 18.83
C THR A 14 -7.48 -13.53 19.98
N GLU A 15 -6.52 -14.46 19.97
CA GLU A 15 -5.44 -14.51 20.96
C GLU A 15 -4.72 -13.15 21.07
N LEU A 16 -4.49 -12.50 19.92
CA LEU A 16 -3.94 -11.16 19.83
C LEU A 16 -4.83 -10.10 20.51
N GLY A 17 -6.15 -10.17 20.30
CA GLY A 17 -7.10 -9.26 20.95
C GLY A 17 -7.08 -9.37 22.48
N ILE A 18 -6.92 -10.59 23.00
CA ILE A 18 -6.82 -10.86 24.44
C ILE A 18 -5.47 -10.39 24.99
N GLN A 19 -4.37 -10.73 24.31
CA GLN A 19 -3.01 -10.35 24.71
C GLN A 19 -2.84 -8.83 24.79
N ASN A 20 -3.47 -8.08 23.88
CA ASN A 20 -3.36 -6.62 23.85
C ASN A 20 -4.30 -5.92 24.84
N ALA A 21 -5.32 -6.57 25.37
CA ALA A 21 -6.29 -5.93 26.27
C ALA A 21 -5.66 -5.42 27.58
N SER A 22 -4.75 -6.19 28.18
CA SER A 22 -4.01 -5.77 29.37
C SER A 22 -3.04 -4.62 29.06
N GLY A 23 -2.32 -4.70 27.94
CA GLY A 23 -1.43 -3.64 27.48
C GLY A 23 -2.15 -2.33 27.18
N ILE A 24 -3.30 -2.39 26.50
CA ILE A 24 -4.15 -1.22 26.22
C ILE A 24 -4.68 -0.61 27.53
N SER A 25 -5.12 -1.44 28.48
CA SER A 25 -5.61 -0.96 29.77
C SER A 25 -4.52 -0.25 30.57
N GLY A 26 -3.32 -0.83 30.61
CA GLY A 26 -2.15 -0.19 31.24
C GLY A 26 -1.74 1.11 30.56
N LEU A 27 -1.76 1.15 29.23
CA LEU A 27 -1.51 2.37 28.46
C LEU A 27 -2.56 3.44 28.75
N LEU A 28 -3.84 3.08 28.83
CA LEU A 28 -4.90 4.03 29.16
C LEU A 28 -4.72 4.61 30.56
N ALA A 29 -4.39 3.78 31.56
CA ALA A 29 -4.08 4.28 32.90
C ALA A 29 -2.94 5.32 32.85
N LEU A 30 -1.84 5.01 32.16
CA LEU A 30 -0.71 5.93 32.00
C LEU A 30 -1.09 7.23 31.29
N LEU A 31 -1.90 7.16 30.22
CA LEU A 31 -2.34 8.34 29.46
C LEU A 31 -3.32 9.22 30.25
N LEU A 32 -4.09 8.64 31.17
CA LEU A 32 -5.04 9.35 32.02
C LEU A 32 -4.37 9.98 33.24
N GLU A 33 -3.30 9.36 33.75
CA GLU A 33 -2.52 9.87 34.89
C GLU A 33 -1.54 10.98 34.51
N ASN A 34 -1.01 10.96 33.28
CA ASN A 34 0.01 11.91 32.81
C ASN A 34 -0.59 12.96 31.89
N ASN A 35 -0.47 14.25 32.22
CA ASN A 35 -1.13 15.32 31.46
C ASN A 35 -0.23 16.03 30.43
N THR A 36 1.09 16.01 30.62
CA THR A 36 2.02 16.82 29.79
C THR A 36 2.59 16.10 28.58
N ASP A 37 2.65 14.76 28.60
CA ASP A 37 3.40 13.97 27.59
C ASP A 37 2.60 12.81 26.99
N ARG A 38 1.26 12.89 27.01
CA ARG A 38 0.36 11.82 26.53
C ARG A 38 0.69 11.33 25.13
N LEU A 39 0.91 12.24 24.19
CA LEU A 39 1.24 11.88 22.80
C LEU A 39 2.63 11.23 22.69
N HIS A 40 3.58 11.63 23.53
CA HIS A 40 4.91 11.02 23.53
C HIS A 40 4.85 9.61 24.09
N LEU A 41 4.16 9.42 25.22
CA LEU A 41 3.91 8.09 25.80
C LEU A 41 3.16 7.18 24.83
N LEU A 42 2.13 7.69 24.16
CA LEU A 42 1.40 6.94 23.14
C LEU A 42 2.33 6.52 22.00
N ARG A 43 3.20 7.42 21.51
CA ARG A 43 4.17 7.09 20.45
C ARG A 43 5.11 5.97 20.89
N LEU A 44 5.67 6.05 22.10
CA LEU A 44 6.56 5.03 22.65
C LEU A 44 5.85 3.69 22.80
N ALA A 45 4.66 3.67 23.43
CA ALA A 45 3.91 2.45 23.68
C ALA A 45 3.32 1.84 22.40
N SER A 46 2.99 2.66 21.41
CA SER A 46 2.43 2.20 20.14
C SER A 46 3.43 1.41 19.29
N THR A 47 4.73 1.44 19.63
CA THR A 47 5.81 0.85 18.84
C THR A 47 5.56 -0.63 18.52
N ASP A 48 5.11 -1.38 19.52
CA ASP A 48 4.85 -2.83 19.41
C ASP A 48 3.35 -3.16 19.37
N LEU A 49 2.50 -2.13 19.50
CA LEU A 49 1.07 -2.33 19.63
C LEU A 49 0.44 -2.65 18.27
N ARG A 50 -0.33 -3.75 18.20
CA ARG A 50 -1.20 -4.09 17.07
C ARG A 50 -2.63 -4.16 17.57
N ILE A 51 -3.54 -3.37 17.01
CA ILE A 51 -4.89 -3.25 17.57
C ILE A 51 -5.96 -3.44 16.51
N PHE A 52 -7.17 -3.76 16.96
CA PHE A 52 -8.38 -3.63 16.16
C PHE A 52 -8.92 -2.20 16.23
N ALA A 53 -9.71 -1.78 15.24
CA ALA A 53 -10.34 -0.46 15.22
C ALA A 53 -11.30 -0.27 16.41
N SER A 54 -11.98 -1.32 16.89
CA SER A 54 -12.75 -1.30 18.14
C SER A 54 -11.90 -0.98 19.35
N GLN A 55 -10.72 -1.58 19.45
CA GLN A 55 -9.80 -1.32 20.55
C GLN A 55 -9.28 0.12 20.51
N ALA A 56 -8.96 0.63 19.31
CA ALA A 56 -8.65 2.04 19.12
C ALA A 56 -9.83 2.95 19.53
N GLN A 57 -11.05 2.63 19.11
CA GLN A 57 -12.25 3.37 19.49
C GLN A 57 -12.48 3.37 21.00
N HIS A 58 -12.30 2.22 21.66
CA HIS A 58 -12.41 2.11 23.11
C HIS A 58 -11.41 3.01 23.84
N MET A 59 -10.17 3.07 23.34
CA MET A 59 -9.16 4.00 23.87
C MET A 59 -9.62 5.46 23.73
N LEU A 60 -10.11 5.84 22.55
CA LEU A 60 -10.61 7.20 22.30
C LEU A 60 -11.82 7.53 23.17
N ASP A 61 -12.79 6.62 23.31
CA ASP A 61 -13.99 6.80 24.13
C ASP A 61 -13.63 6.98 25.61
N THR A 62 -12.67 6.20 26.12
CA THR A 62 -12.20 6.27 27.51
C THR A 62 -11.51 7.61 27.79
N ILE A 63 -10.65 8.07 26.87
CA ILE A 63 -9.97 9.36 27.00
C ILE A 63 -10.98 10.51 26.88
N GLN A 64 -11.93 10.42 25.96
CA GLN A 64 -12.95 11.46 25.75
C GLN A 64 -13.91 11.57 26.94
N GLY A 65 -14.19 10.46 27.62
CA GLY A 65 -15.00 10.41 28.84
C GLY A 65 -14.25 10.80 30.12
N SER A 66 -12.93 11.08 30.03
CA SER A 66 -12.11 11.44 31.17
C SER A 66 -12.27 12.92 31.57
N THR A 67 -11.66 13.30 32.69
CA THR A 67 -11.60 14.70 33.14
C THR A 67 -10.79 15.60 32.19
N GLN A 68 -9.99 15.00 31.30
CA GLN A 68 -9.11 15.72 30.36
C GLN A 68 -9.18 15.10 28.96
N PRO A 69 -10.25 15.37 28.20
CA PRO A 69 -10.36 14.88 26.83
C PRO A 69 -9.24 15.43 25.93
N PHE A 70 -8.99 14.75 24.81
CA PHE A 70 -8.08 15.29 23.81
C PHE A 70 -8.66 16.56 23.16
N SER A 71 -7.80 17.55 22.97
CA SER A 71 -8.08 18.62 22.02
C SER A 71 -8.17 18.06 20.59
N SER A 72 -8.81 18.80 19.68
CA SER A 72 -8.89 18.46 18.25
C SER A 72 -7.53 18.12 17.63
N ASN A 73 -6.49 18.90 17.94
CA ASN A 73 -5.14 18.64 17.44
C ASN A 73 -4.51 17.38 18.04
N GLU A 74 -4.70 17.14 19.34
CA GLU A 74 -4.21 15.90 19.98
C GLU A 74 -4.92 14.67 19.44
N LEU A 75 -6.22 14.75 19.16
CA LEU A 75 -6.98 13.66 18.56
C LEU A 75 -6.44 13.30 17.17
N ILE A 76 -6.15 14.30 16.34
CA ILE A 76 -5.52 14.08 15.02
C ILE A 76 -4.15 13.42 15.18
N GLU A 77 -3.30 13.91 16.09
CA GLU A 77 -1.98 13.33 16.36
C GLU A 77 -2.07 11.90 16.91
N CYS A 78 -3.04 11.63 17.77
CA CYS A 78 -3.35 10.30 18.27
C CYS A 78 -3.69 9.34 17.12
N LEU A 79 -4.57 9.75 16.21
CA LEU A 79 -4.94 8.95 15.04
C LEU A 79 -3.76 8.73 14.08
N ILE A 80 -2.86 9.71 13.90
CA ILE A 80 -1.63 9.53 13.11
C ILE A 80 -0.76 8.40 13.68
N VAL A 81 -0.74 8.25 15.01
CA VAL A 81 0.02 7.20 15.71
C VAL A 81 -0.71 5.85 15.68
N LEU A 82 -2.04 5.84 15.82
CA LEU A 82 -2.83 4.61 15.90
C LEU A 82 -3.13 3.98 14.54
N LEU A 83 -3.40 4.75 13.49
CA LEU A 83 -3.79 4.24 12.17
C LEU A 83 -2.80 3.19 11.58
N PRO A 84 -1.48 3.37 11.68
CA PRO A 84 -0.53 2.35 11.22
C PRO A 84 -0.62 1.03 12.00
N ARG A 85 -1.21 1.03 13.20
CA ARG A 85 -1.31 -0.12 14.13
C ARG A 85 -2.59 -0.91 13.99
N ILE A 86 -3.61 -0.30 13.40
CA ILE A 86 -4.92 -0.92 13.21
C ILE A 86 -4.79 -2.01 12.14
N LEU A 87 -5.20 -3.23 12.46
CA LEU A 87 -5.09 -4.40 11.57
C LEU A 87 -6.26 -4.51 10.59
N ASP A 88 -7.47 -4.26 11.08
CA ASP A 88 -8.76 -4.36 10.39
C ASP A 88 -9.08 -3.09 9.58
N VAL A 89 -8.38 -2.95 8.45
CA VAL A 89 -8.45 -1.79 7.56
C VAL A 89 -9.88 -1.34 7.20
N ASN A 90 -10.79 -2.29 7.02
CA ASN A 90 -12.17 -2.01 6.62
C ASN A 90 -12.94 -1.18 7.67
N ALA A 91 -12.55 -1.25 8.94
CA ALA A 91 -13.19 -0.52 10.03
C ALA A 91 -12.62 0.90 10.22
N ILE A 92 -11.46 1.22 9.64
CA ILE A 92 -10.81 2.53 9.79
C ILE A 92 -11.70 3.66 9.27
N SER A 93 -12.41 3.45 8.16
CA SER A 93 -13.33 4.47 7.63
C SER A 93 -14.43 4.85 8.61
N LYS A 94 -14.95 3.87 9.37
CA LYS A 94 -15.94 4.09 10.43
C LYS A 94 -15.32 4.80 11.63
N LEU A 95 -14.10 4.42 12.01
CA LEU A 95 -13.35 5.05 13.11
C LEU A 95 -13.13 6.54 12.83
N LEU A 96 -12.66 6.88 11.62
CA LEU A 96 -12.40 8.27 11.23
C LEU A 96 -13.69 9.09 11.20
N LYS A 97 -14.77 8.58 10.58
CA LYS A 97 -16.06 9.27 10.51
C LYS A 97 -16.71 9.53 11.86
N ARG A 98 -16.49 8.65 12.85
CA ARG A 98 -17.05 8.82 14.19
C ARG A 98 -16.31 9.88 15.01
N ASN A 99 -14.98 9.94 14.89
CA ASN A 99 -14.17 10.76 15.79
C ASN A 99 -13.76 12.11 15.19
N LEU A 100 -13.77 12.26 13.86
CA LEU A 100 -13.33 13.48 13.19
C LEU A 100 -14.49 14.19 12.49
N SER A 101 -14.53 15.51 12.63
CA SER A 101 -15.26 16.38 11.71
C SER A 101 -14.60 16.41 10.33
N ASP A 102 -15.31 16.92 9.32
CA ASP A 102 -14.78 17.04 7.95
C ASP A 102 -13.50 17.89 7.90
N GLU A 103 -13.44 18.97 8.68
CA GLU A 103 -12.25 19.83 8.75
C GLU A 103 -11.04 19.10 9.36
N GLU A 104 -11.27 18.34 10.42
CA GLU A 104 -10.21 17.55 11.07
C GLU A 104 -9.77 16.38 10.19
N TYR A 105 -10.70 15.75 9.46
CA TYR A 105 -10.38 14.74 8.45
C TYR A 105 -9.50 15.34 7.34
N HIS A 106 -9.82 16.54 6.85
CA HIS A 106 -8.98 17.23 5.88
C HIS A 106 -7.58 17.54 6.43
N LYS A 107 -7.48 17.98 7.69
CA LYS A 107 -6.19 18.20 8.37
C LYS A 107 -5.38 16.91 8.50
N LEU A 108 -6.03 15.80 8.88
CA LEU A 108 -5.41 14.47 8.95
C LEU A 108 -4.92 14.02 7.56
N SER A 109 -5.77 14.18 6.53
CA SER A 109 -5.44 13.84 5.15
C SER A 109 -4.26 14.66 4.62
N PHE A 110 -4.18 15.94 4.99
CA PHE A 110 -3.05 16.78 4.62
C PHE A 110 -1.75 16.32 5.31
N LYS A 111 -1.80 15.98 6.60
CA LYS A 111 -0.64 15.51 7.37
C LYS A 111 -0.12 14.14 6.91
N LEU A 112 -1.02 13.23 6.54
CA LEU A 112 -0.65 11.86 6.11
C LEU A 112 -0.40 11.74 4.60
N GLY A 113 -0.94 12.65 3.78
CA GLY A 113 -0.81 12.61 2.33
C GLY A 113 -1.21 11.24 1.75
N SER A 114 -0.36 10.68 0.89
CA SER A 114 -0.58 9.36 0.28
C SER A 114 -0.68 8.21 1.29
N ALA A 115 -0.11 8.34 2.50
CA ALA A 115 -0.15 7.29 3.50
C ALA A 115 -1.57 6.99 3.99
N LEU A 116 -2.47 7.99 4.01
CA LEU A 116 -3.85 7.80 4.45
C LEU A 116 -4.62 6.80 3.56
N PHE A 117 -4.39 6.83 2.25
CA PHE A 117 -5.03 5.89 1.32
C PHE A 117 -4.59 4.45 1.60
N ILE A 118 -3.31 4.26 1.91
CA ILE A 118 -2.77 2.95 2.28
C ILE A 118 -3.39 2.45 3.59
N TYR A 119 -3.50 3.32 4.60
CA TYR A 119 -4.12 2.95 5.87
C TYR A 119 -5.61 2.66 5.76
N THR A 120 -6.33 3.31 4.85
CA THR A 120 -7.77 3.10 4.63
C THR A 120 -8.07 1.96 3.65
N GLY A 121 -7.05 1.27 3.13
CA GLY A 121 -7.21 0.09 2.26
C GLY A 121 -7.29 0.40 0.77
N ALA A 122 -7.23 1.68 0.38
CA ALA A 122 -7.05 2.10 -1.00
C ALA A 122 -5.58 1.93 -1.42
N ILE A 123 -5.08 0.70 -1.37
CA ILE A 123 -3.67 0.37 -1.62
C ILE A 123 -3.30 0.44 -3.11
N ILE A 124 -4.25 0.23 -4.02
CA ILE A 124 -3.98 0.26 -5.47
C ILE A 124 -3.93 1.70 -5.97
N GLY A 125 -2.83 2.07 -6.62
CA GLY A 125 -2.67 3.39 -7.23
C GLY A 125 -1.25 3.94 -7.16
N ASN A 126 -1.13 5.21 -7.55
CA ASN A 126 0.13 5.95 -7.43
C ASN A 126 0.30 6.48 -6.01
N HIS A 127 1.45 6.22 -5.40
CA HIS A 127 1.80 6.67 -4.06
C HIS A 127 3.09 7.48 -4.08
N SER A 128 3.11 8.57 -3.31
CA SER A 128 4.28 9.40 -3.09
C SER A 128 4.58 9.45 -1.59
N LEU A 129 5.60 8.70 -1.17
CA LEU A 129 5.96 8.52 0.23
C LEU A 129 7.27 9.25 0.56
N ASP A 130 7.24 10.11 1.59
CA ASP A 130 8.44 10.76 2.11
C ASP A 130 9.03 9.92 3.25
N LEU A 131 10.04 9.10 2.95
CA LEU A 131 10.60 8.13 3.90
C LEU A 131 11.31 8.77 5.11
N ARG A 132 11.43 10.10 5.16
CA ARG A 132 11.85 10.82 6.37
C ARG A 132 10.78 10.78 7.46
N GLN A 133 9.52 10.67 7.07
CA GLN A 133 8.38 10.68 7.98
C GLN A 133 8.04 9.26 8.42
N ILE A 134 7.90 9.05 9.73
CA ILE A 134 7.57 7.75 10.33
C ILE A 134 6.27 7.18 9.74
N SER A 135 5.25 8.01 9.59
CA SER A 135 3.95 7.62 9.02
C SER A 135 4.07 7.14 7.58
N HIS A 136 5.00 7.66 6.79
CA HIS A 136 5.21 7.21 5.40
C HIS A 136 6.04 5.93 5.33
N ARG A 137 7.01 5.76 6.24
CA ARG A 137 7.75 4.49 6.39
C ARG A 137 6.82 3.35 6.81
N ALA A 138 5.96 3.60 7.79
CA ALA A 138 4.97 2.63 8.24
C ALA A 138 3.98 2.25 7.13
N ALA A 139 3.58 3.21 6.28
CA ALA A 139 2.75 2.94 5.11
C ALA A 139 3.47 2.08 4.07
N LEU A 140 4.77 2.31 3.84
CA LEU A 140 5.58 1.46 2.96
C LEU A 140 5.67 0.03 3.50
N CYS A 141 5.99 -0.14 4.80
CA CYS A 141 6.03 -1.46 5.43
C CYS A 141 4.69 -2.18 5.31
N ARG A 142 3.57 -1.45 5.42
CA ARG A 142 2.23 -2.00 5.21
C ARG A 142 2.00 -2.48 3.78
N LEU A 143 2.44 -1.72 2.77
CA LEU A 143 2.36 -2.16 1.36
C LEU A 143 3.19 -3.43 1.12
N VAL A 144 4.39 -3.52 1.71
CA VAL A 144 5.24 -4.71 1.60
C VAL A 144 4.59 -5.92 2.26
N GLN A 145 3.97 -5.73 3.44
CA GLN A 145 3.20 -6.79 4.11
C GLN A 145 2.01 -7.26 3.25
N PHE A 146 1.26 -6.34 2.64
CA PHE A 146 0.17 -6.69 1.73
C PHE A 146 0.67 -7.49 0.53
N ASP A 147 1.79 -7.07 -0.07
CA ASP A 147 2.39 -7.77 -1.19
C ASP A 147 2.79 -9.20 -0.79
N ALA A 148 3.44 -9.38 0.36
CA ALA A 148 3.85 -10.69 0.87
C ALA A 148 2.66 -11.62 1.16
N ILE A 149 1.61 -11.13 1.84
CA ILE A 149 0.38 -11.90 2.11
C ILE A 149 -0.27 -12.34 0.80
N PHE A 150 -0.38 -11.41 -0.14
CA PHE A 150 -1.02 -11.68 -1.42
C PHE A 150 -0.21 -12.66 -2.28
N GLN A 151 1.12 -12.54 -2.31
CA GLN A 151 1.99 -13.53 -2.95
C GLN A 151 1.83 -14.92 -2.29
N SER A 152 1.75 -14.99 -0.96
CA SER A 152 1.55 -16.25 -0.23
C SER A 152 0.21 -16.91 -0.57
N GLN A 153 -0.88 -16.15 -0.54
CA GLN A 153 -2.22 -16.64 -0.92
C GLN A 153 -2.26 -17.16 -2.35
N GLN A 154 -1.55 -16.51 -3.28
CA GLN A 154 -1.45 -16.99 -4.66
C GLN A 154 -0.72 -18.33 -4.76
N ARG A 155 0.40 -18.53 -4.04
CA ARG A 155 1.13 -19.81 -4.07
C ARG A 155 0.24 -20.99 -3.63
N ILE A 156 -0.52 -20.78 -2.55
CA ILE A 156 -1.49 -21.76 -2.05
C ILE A 156 -2.58 -22.03 -3.11
N ALA A 157 -3.18 -20.97 -3.67
CA ALA A 157 -4.27 -21.09 -4.64
C ALA A 157 -3.86 -21.81 -5.95
N PHE A 158 -2.57 -21.79 -6.32
CA PHE A 158 -2.06 -22.46 -7.51
C PHE A 158 -1.42 -23.83 -7.25
N GLY A 159 -1.60 -24.40 -6.05
CA GLY A 159 -1.27 -25.80 -5.77
C GLY A 159 0.22 -26.08 -5.60
N GLU A 160 1.04 -25.09 -5.22
CA GLU A 160 2.42 -25.30 -4.76
C GLU A 160 2.48 -25.94 -3.36
N GLU A 161 1.59 -26.88 -3.04
CA GLU A 161 1.38 -27.35 -1.67
C GLU A 161 2.26 -28.55 -1.25
N ASN A 162 2.97 -29.23 -2.14
CA ASN A 162 3.75 -30.41 -1.75
C ASN A 162 5.00 -30.62 -2.62
N GLY A 163 6.17 -30.14 -2.18
CA GLY A 163 7.42 -30.43 -2.89
C GLY A 163 8.68 -29.71 -2.43
N GLY A 164 9.12 -29.98 -1.20
CA GLY A 164 10.56 -30.06 -0.93
C GLY A 164 11.28 -28.80 -0.46
N GLY A 165 11.73 -28.87 0.80
CA GLY A 165 13.05 -28.36 1.17
C GLY A 165 13.07 -26.99 1.84
N ALA A 166 13.56 -27.00 3.07
CA ALA A 166 13.99 -25.83 3.83
C ALA A 166 15.18 -25.05 3.20
N ASN A 167 15.33 -25.04 1.87
CA ASN A 167 16.47 -24.48 1.14
C ASN A 167 16.09 -23.70 -0.15
N HIS A 168 14.83 -23.30 -0.37
CA HIS A 168 14.45 -22.51 -1.56
C HIS A 168 14.41 -20.99 -1.33
N PHE A 169 15.46 -20.48 -0.69
CA PHE A 169 15.89 -19.08 -0.80
C PHE A 169 16.94 -18.85 -1.91
N GLU A 170 17.26 -19.85 -2.74
CA GLU A 170 18.29 -19.73 -3.78
C GLU A 170 17.80 -19.27 -5.17
N HIS A 171 16.49 -19.12 -5.42
CA HIS A 171 16.03 -18.59 -6.73
C HIS A 171 15.77 -17.07 -6.78
N LEU A 172 16.11 -16.34 -5.71
CA LEU A 172 16.37 -14.89 -5.77
C LEU A 172 17.75 -14.55 -6.35
N LEU A 173 18.46 -15.54 -6.93
CA LEU A 173 19.75 -15.40 -7.62
C LEU A 173 19.69 -15.66 -9.14
N VAL A 174 18.51 -15.60 -9.80
CA VAL A 174 18.43 -15.74 -11.27
C VAL A 174 18.95 -14.51 -12.05
N TYR A 175 19.42 -13.45 -11.37
CA TYR A 175 20.11 -12.33 -12.02
C TYR A 175 21.42 -11.88 -11.32
N ARG A 176 22.17 -12.81 -10.71
CA ARG A 176 23.61 -12.60 -10.45
C ARG A 176 24.44 -13.41 -11.43
N GLY A 177 24.46 -12.98 -12.69
CA GLY A 177 25.29 -13.62 -13.70
C GLY A 177 25.30 -12.83 -14.98
N GLY A 178 26.34 -12.00 -15.15
CA GLY A 178 26.68 -11.40 -16.43
C GLY A 178 26.57 -9.88 -16.42
N ASP A 179 27.64 -9.24 -16.88
CA ASP A 179 27.70 -7.83 -17.27
C ASP A 179 26.38 -7.35 -17.91
N HIS A 180 25.67 -6.47 -17.20
CA HIS A 180 24.54 -5.73 -17.74
C HIS A 180 24.84 -4.24 -17.65
N SER A 181 25.82 -3.82 -18.44
CA SER A 181 25.95 -2.43 -18.88
C SER A 181 24.79 -1.96 -19.76
N GLU A 182 23.92 -2.85 -20.26
CA GLU A 182 22.85 -2.46 -21.20
C GLU A 182 21.57 -3.30 -21.09
N VAL A 183 20.80 -3.21 -20.00
CA VAL A 183 19.36 -3.48 -20.08
C VAL A 183 18.59 -2.57 -19.11
N TYR A 184 18.38 -1.31 -19.52
CA TYR A 184 17.22 -0.55 -19.05
C TYR A 184 15.95 -1.22 -19.60
N ARG A 185 15.42 -2.24 -18.90
CA ARG A 185 14.05 -2.70 -19.09
C ARG A 185 13.16 -2.01 -18.08
N GLY A 186 12.94 -0.72 -18.33
CA GLY A 186 11.78 -0.02 -17.81
C GLY A 186 10.54 -0.42 -18.62
N GLY A 187 9.39 -0.46 -17.94
CA GLY A 187 8.08 -0.43 -18.57
C GLY A 187 7.43 -1.80 -18.76
N THR A 188 6.43 -2.08 -17.91
CA THR A 188 5.53 -3.25 -17.93
C THR A 188 6.16 -4.58 -17.52
N SER A 189 5.94 -4.92 -16.25
CA SER A 189 6.13 -6.24 -15.63
C SER A 189 5.42 -7.34 -16.46
N GLN A 190 6.13 -7.88 -17.45
CA GLN A 190 5.77 -9.12 -18.14
C GLN A 190 6.92 -10.17 -18.07
N PHE A 191 8.10 -9.78 -17.57
CA PHE A 191 9.30 -10.63 -17.56
C PHE A 191 9.92 -10.81 -16.16
N GLY A 192 9.10 -11.02 -15.13
CA GLY A 192 9.58 -11.75 -13.94
C GLY A 192 9.58 -11.03 -12.59
N ASP A 193 9.52 -9.70 -12.54
CA ASP A 193 9.30 -9.01 -11.26
C ASP A 193 7.79 -8.91 -11.01
N TYR A 194 7.24 -9.96 -10.40
CA TYR A 194 5.83 -10.07 -10.00
C TYR A 194 5.52 -9.37 -8.67
N SER A 195 6.29 -8.35 -8.30
CA SER A 195 5.97 -7.51 -7.16
C SER A 195 4.80 -6.58 -7.51
N GLY A 196 3.96 -6.25 -6.53
CA GLY A 196 2.95 -5.21 -6.66
C GLY A 196 3.53 -3.82 -6.92
N PHE A 197 4.83 -3.62 -6.63
CA PHE A 197 5.57 -2.38 -6.82
C PHE A 197 5.99 -2.16 -8.28
N ARG A 198 5.49 -1.08 -8.90
CA ARG A 198 5.77 -0.68 -10.29
C ARG A 198 6.25 0.76 -10.35
N ASN A 199 6.95 1.12 -11.43
CA ASN A 199 7.44 2.49 -11.71
C ASN A 199 8.13 3.16 -10.50
N CYS A 200 8.86 2.37 -9.72
CA CYS A 200 9.42 2.81 -8.45
C CYS A 200 10.62 3.73 -8.67
N THR A 201 10.56 4.92 -8.09
CA THR A 201 11.65 5.90 -8.13
C THR A 201 11.91 6.46 -6.74
N LEU A 202 13.19 6.53 -6.36
CA LEU A 202 13.64 7.25 -5.18
C LEU A 202 14.34 8.52 -5.61
N ASN A 203 13.81 9.68 -5.22
CA ASN A 203 14.29 11.00 -5.65
C ASN A 203 14.39 11.13 -7.18
N GLY A 204 13.46 10.51 -7.90
CA GLY A 204 13.43 10.49 -9.36
C GLY A 204 14.39 9.51 -10.03
N ARG A 205 15.16 8.73 -9.26
CA ARG A 205 16.01 7.65 -9.78
C ARG A 205 15.28 6.31 -9.69
N PRO A 206 15.23 5.50 -10.76
CA PRO A 206 14.63 4.17 -10.72
C PRO A 206 15.23 3.28 -9.64
N ILE A 207 14.39 2.51 -8.95
CA ILE A 207 14.82 1.47 -7.99
C ILE A 207 14.05 0.17 -8.23
N THR A 208 14.61 -0.95 -7.79
CA THR A 208 13.99 -2.28 -7.88
C THR A 208 13.07 -2.56 -6.69
N ALA A 209 12.20 -3.56 -6.81
CA ALA A 209 11.34 -4.01 -5.72
C ALA A 209 12.16 -4.55 -4.52
N GLY A 210 13.24 -5.30 -4.76
CA GLY A 210 14.13 -5.76 -3.69
C GLY A 210 14.72 -4.59 -2.88
N ARG A 211 14.98 -3.45 -3.52
CA ARG A 211 15.43 -2.24 -2.79
C ARG A 211 14.35 -1.65 -1.88
N ILE A 212 13.07 -1.83 -2.22
CA ILE A 212 11.93 -1.43 -1.37
C ILE A 212 11.85 -2.33 -0.13
N GLU A 213 12.02 -3.64 -0.31
CA GLU A 213 12.03 -4.60 0.79
C GLU A 213 13.20 -4.33 1.76
N GLU A 214 14.39 -4.03 1.22
CA GLU A 214 15.55 -3.62 2.02
C GLU A 214 15.27 -2.36 2.84
N PHE A 215 14.57 -1.36 2.28
CA PHE A 215 14.16 -0.18 3.05
C PHE A 215 13.26 -0.58 4.22
N CYS A 216 12.24 -1.39 3.97
CA CYS A 216 11.34 -1.85 5.02
C CYS A 216 12.07 -2.62 6.13
N ALA A 217 12.97 -3.53 5.76
CA ALA A 217 13.80 -4.27 6.72
C ALA A 217 14.68 -3.33 7.56
N SER A 218 15.19 -2.25 6.95
CA SER A 218 16.03 -1.26 7.63
C SER A 218 15.29 -0.31 8.56
N PHE A 219 13.96 -0.21 8.44
CA PHE A 219 13.15 0.66 9.29
C PHE A 219 12.63 -0.06 10.55
N GLY A 220 13.01 -1.33 10.74
CA GLY A 220 12.52 -2.15 11.83
C GLY A 220 11.02 -2.44 11.73
N ASP A 221 10.46 -3.01 12.80
CA ASP A 221 9.05 -3.34 12.85
C ASP A 221 8.18 -2.08 12.69
N ALA A 222 7.26 -2.14 11.71
CA ALA A 222 6.32 -1.07 11.39
C ALA A 222 6.94 0.29 10.99
N GLY A 223 8.22 0.37 10.61
CA GLY A 223 8.79 1.58 10.00
C GLY A 223 9.32 2.63 10.99
N LEU A 224 9.62 2.23 12.22
CA LEU A 224 9.79 3.11 13.37
C LEU A 224 11.24 3.45 13.70
N ASP A 225 12.21 2.69 13.20
CA ASP A 225 13.60 2.94 13.54
C ASP A 225 14.02 4.36 13.11
N THR A 226 14.61 5.07 14.06
CA THR A 226 15.04 6.46 13.92
C THR A 226 16.38 6.60 13.19
N HIS A 227 17.01 5.49 12.84
CA HIS A 227 18.31 5.44 12.15
C HIS A 227 18.19 4.94 10.71
N PRO A 228 17.57 5.71 9.78
CA PRO A 228 17.57 5.34 8.38
C PRO A 228 18.95 5.63 7.79
N HIS A 229 19.95 4.78 8.08
CA HIS A 229 21.27 4.86 7.45
C HIS A 229 21.20 4.78 5.92
N ILE A 230 20.10 4.26 5.38
CA ILE A 230 19.91 4.05 3.93
C ILE A 230 19.34 5.28 3.23
N VAL A 231 18.69 6.18 3.96
CA VAL A 231 18.15 7.43 3.43
C VAL A 231 19.17 8.52 3.72
N GLY A 232 20.19 8.64 2.87
CA GLY A 232 21.23 9.68 3.02
C GLY A 232 20.63 11.07 3.26
N LYS A 233 21.42 12.01 3.80
CA LYS A 233 21.00 13.36 4.26
C LYS A 233 20.26 14.25 3.23
N GLY A 234 19.95 13.76 2.04
CA GLY A 234 19.12 14.42 1.02
C GLY A 234 17.63 14.05 1.10
N ARG A 235 16.87 14.52 0.10
CA ARG A 235 15.45 14.17 -0.11
C ARG A 235 15.28 12.64 -0.09
N ALA A 236 14.11 12.15 0.32
CA ALA A 236 13.80 10.71 0.45
C ALA A 236 12.44 10.36 -0.16
N LEU A 237 12.13 10.98 -1.29
CA LEU A 237 10.82 10.86 -1.89
C LEU A 237 10.76 9.59 -2.72
N LEU A 238 10.04 8.59 -2.22
CA LEU A 238 9.71 7.37 -2.94
C LEU A 238 8.40 7.56 -3.69
N LYS A 239 8.43 7.47 -5.01
CA LYS A 239 7.22 7.41 -5.85
C LYS A 239 7.09 6.02 -6.42
N LEU A 240 5.90 5.44 -6.36
CA LEU A 240 5.63 4.09 -6.86
C LEU A 240 4.18 3.99 -7.33
N ASP A 241 3.92 3.06 -8.24
CA ASP A 241 2.58 2.57 -8.52
C ASP A 241 2.45 1.21 -7.84
N TYR A 242 1.48 1.06 -6.94
CA TYR A 242 1.14 -0.22 -6.36
C TYR A 242 -0.05 -0.81 -7.11
N ALA A 243 0.13 -2.00 -7.68
CA ALA A 243 -0.92 -2.72 -8.38
C ALA A 243 -1.06 -4.11 -7.77
N GLY A 244 -2.25 -4.45 -7.29
CA GLY A 244 -2.57 -5.83 -6.93
C GLY A 244 -2.54 -6.70 -8.18
N VAL A 245 -1.48 -7.50 -8.36
CA VAL A 245 -1.31 -8.32 -9.56
C VAL A 245 -2.05 -9.63 -9.33
N ILE A 246 -3.24 -9.83 -9.87
CA ILE A 246 -3.69 -11.22 -10.09
C ILE A 246 -2.60 -11.88 -10.93
N ARG A 247 -1.77 -12.75 -10.34
CA ARG A 247 -0.79 -13.50 -11.11
C ARG A 247 -1.60 -14.30 -12.11
N ALA A 248 -1.23 -14.17 -13.38
CA ALA A 248 -1.72 -15.13 -14.35
C ALA A 248 -1.24 -16.53 -13.87
N PRO A 249 -2.06 -17.58 -14.03
CA PRO A 249 -1.66 -18.94 -13.67
C PRO A 249 -0.27 -19.26 -14.22
N LEU A 250 0.50 -20.15 -13.58
CA LEU A 250 1.83 -20.55 -14.10
C LEU A 250 1.77 -21.13 -15.52
N SER A 251 0.61 -21.64 -15.93
CA SER A 251 0.29 -22.11 -17.28
C SER A 251 -0.11 -21.00 -18.26
N ALA A 252 -0.16 -19.74 -17.81
CA ALA A 252 -0.54 -18.62 -18.64
C ALA A 252 0.56 -18.37 -19.68
N THR A 253 0.18 -18.53 -20.94
CA THR A 253 1.04 -18.19 -22.06
C THR A 253 0.90 -16.70 -22.38
N PRO A 254 1.98 -16.03 -22.78
CA PRO A 254 1.90 -14.65 -23.26
C PRO A 254 0.87 -14.56 -24.38
N VAL A 255 -0.08 -13.66 -24.21
CA VAL A 255 -1.13 -13.42 -25.21
C VAL A 255 -0.53 -12.49 -26.26
N SER A 256 -0.59 -12.89 -27.53
CA SER A 256 -0.20 -12.00 -28.64
C SER A 256 -1.14 -10.80 -28.71
N ASP A 257 -0.67 -9.65 -29.22
CA ASP A 257 -1.47 -8.43 -29.36
C ASP A 257 -2.78 -8.68 -30.13
N ILE A 258 -2.73 -9.57 -31.12
CA ILE A 258 -3.91 -10.03 -31.88
C ILE A 258 -4.91 -10.73 -30.97
N LYS A 259 -4.45 -11.66 -30.12
CA LYS A 259 -5.29 -12.42 -29.19
C LYS A 259 -5.80 -11.52 -28.05
N LEU A 260 -5.01 -10.55 -27.60
CA LEU A 260 -5.43 -9.52 -26.65
C LEU A 260 -6.57 -8.67 -27.23
N GLY A 261 -6.42 -8.21 -28.47
CA GLY A 261 -7.44 -7.45 -29.18
C GLY A 261 -8.76 -8.23 -29.33
N VAL A 262 -8.68 -9.53 -29.63
CA VAL A 262 -9.86 -10.41 -29.69
C VAL A 262 -10.51 -10.58 -28.32
N LEU A 263 -9.73 -10.73 -27.24
CA LEU A 263 -10.26 -10.85 -25.88
C LEU A 263 -10.93 -9.55 -25.42
N LEU A 264 -10.28 -8.41 -25.62
CA LEU A 264 -10.85 -7.09 -25.33
C LEU A 264 -12.14 -6.86 -26.11
N HIS A 265 -12.19 -7.23 -27.40
CA HIS A 265 -13.41 -7.19 -28.21
C HIS A 265 -14.53 -8.07 -27.65
N LYS A 266 -14.21 -9.32 -27.28
CA LYS A 266 -15.19 -10.24 -26.67
C LYS A 266 -15.74 -9.74 -25.34
N CYS A 267 -14.94 -8.99 -24.58
CA CYS A 267 -15.37 -8.34 -23.33
C CYS A 267 -16.07 -6.98 -23.53
N GLY A 268 -16.33 -6.56 -24.78
CA GLY A 268 -16.95 -5.26 -25.07
C GLY A 268 -16.02 -4.06 -24.86
N LEU A 269 -14.72 -4.31 -24.68
CA LEU A 269 -13.65 -3.32 -24.46
C LEU A 269 -12.85 -3.02 -25.74
N SER A 270 -13.29 -3.47 -26.92
CA SER A 270 -12.65 -3.07 -28.17
C SER A 270 -12.93 -1.60 -28.47
N PHE A 271 -11.89 -0.79 -28.40
CA PHE A 271 -11.95 0.55 -28.95
C PHE A 271 -11.77 0.48 -30.46
N SER A 272 -12.78 0.90 -31.20
CA SER A 272 -12.63 1.17 -32.63
C SER A 272 -11.54 2.24 -32.82
N ALA A 273 -10.64 2.08 -33.79
CA ALA A 273 -9.65 3.11 -34.13
C ALA A 273 -10.32 4.46 -34.43
N LYS A 274 -11.56 4.45 -34.93
CA LYS A 274 -12.39 5.64 -35.11
C LYS A 274 -12.80 6.27 -33.77
N TYR A 275 -13.09 5.45 -32.77
CA TYR A 275 -13.45 5.87 -31.40
C TYR A 275 -12.25 6.45 -30.64
N VAL A 276 -11.05 5.85 -30.78
CA VAL A 276 -9.80 6.39 -30.20
C VAL A 276 -9.43 7.73 -30.82
N ARG A 277 -9.55 7.89 -32.15
CA ARG A 277 -9.30 9.17 -32.85
C ARG A 277 -10.29 10.27 -32.45
N GLN A 278 -11.51 9.92 -32.08
CA GLN A 278 -12.53 10.88 -31.65
C GLN A 278 -12.35 11.37 -30.20
N ARG A 279 -11.46 10.75 -29.41
CA ARG A 279 -11.20 11.12 -28.02
C ARG A 279 -9.71 11.35 -27.77
N PRO A 280 -9.24 12.61 -27.76
CA PRO A 280 -7.83 12.96 -27.61
C PRO A 280 -7.15 12.33 -26.38
N SER A 281 -7.87 12.21 -25.26
CA SER A 281 -7.36 11.60 -24.03
C SER A 281 -7.06 10.10 -24.14
N LEU A 282 -7.70 9.37 -25.07
CA LEU A 282 -7.42 7.96 -25.33
C LEU A 282 -6.25 7.77 -26.30
N ALA A 283 -6.00 8.74 -27.17
CA ALA A 283 -4.89 8.73 -28.12
C ALA A 283 -3.53 8.88 -27.41
N GLU A 284 -3.48 9.60 -26.29
CA GLU A 284 -2.28 9.75 -25.45
C GLU A 284 -1.91 8.46 -24.70
N VAL A 285 -2.90 7.62 -24.38
CA VAL A 285 -2.72 6.41 -23.56
C VAL A 285 -2.52 5.15 -24.40
N LEU A 286 -2.99 5.13 -25.66
CA LEU A 286 -2.95 3.94 -26.54
C LEU A 286 -2.21 4.18 -27.87
N PRO A 287 -0.94 4.66 -27.85
CA PRO A 287 -0.19 5.02 -29.06
C PRO A 287 0.06 3.84 -30.01
N ASN A 288 0.18 2.61 -29.48
CA ASN A 288 0.45 1.41 -30.29
C ASN A 288 -0.71 1.05 -31.23
N ILE A 289 -1.97 1.26 -30.82
CA ILE A 289 -3.16 0.97 -31.65
C ILE A 289 -3.21 1.91 -32.86
N LEU A 290 -2.82 3.18 -32.67
CA LEU A 290 -2.74 4.16 -33.75
C LEU A 290 -1.58 3.85 -34.71
N TYR A 291 -0.45 3.35 -34.18
CA TYR A 291 0.71 2.96 -34.98
C TYR A 291 0.42 1.78 -35.91
N GLU A 292 -0.18 0.70 -35.40
CA GLU A 292 -0.55 -0.46 -36.23
C GLU A 292 -1.55 -0.09 -37.34
N HIS A 293 -2.50 0.79 -37.04
CA HIS A 293 -3.47 1.25 -38.02
C HIS A 293 -2.81 2.12 -39.10
N ARG A 294 -1.85 2.98 -38.74
CA ARG A 294 -1.10 3.81 -39.69
C ARG A 294 -0.27 2.94 -40.64
N ILE A 295 0.36 1.87 -40.13
CA ILE A 295 1.06 0.88 -40.95
C ILE A 295 0.10 0.18 -41.92
N LYS A 296 -1.11 -0.19 -41.48
CA LYS A 296 -2.12 -0.82 -42.34
C LYS A 296 -2.62 0.15 -43.43
N GLU A 297 -2.88 1.42 -43.10
CA GLU A 297 -3.25 2.45 -44.07
C GLU A 297 -2.12 2.69 -45.09
N GLU A 298 -0.86 2.78 -44.67
CA GLU A 298 0.27 2.95 -45.60
C GLU A 298 0.47 1.72 -46.49
N LYS A 299 0.33 0.51 -45.96
CA LYS A 299 0.40 -0.72 -46.78
C LYS A 299 -0.74 -0.82 -47.79
N ALA A 300 -1.94 -0.34 -47.45
CA ALA A 300 -3.07 -0.29 -48.38
C ALA A 300 -2.82 0.75 -49.49
N LYS A 301 -2.28 1.92 -49.15
CA LYS A 301 -1.91 2.96 -50.12
C LYS A 301 -0.79 2.54 -51.07
N ARG A 302 0.14 1.68 -50.64
CA ARG A 302 1.22 1.15 -51.49
C ARG A 302 0.78 0.00 -52.43
N ARG A 303 -0.44 -0.52 -52.24
CA ARG A 303 -1.02 -1.60 -53.06
C ARG A 303 -2.03 -1.10 -54.10
N LEU A 304 -2.36 0.19 -54.06
CA LEU A 304 -3.12 0.93 -55.06
C LEU A 304 -2.13 1.72 -55.92
#